data_AF-A0A0F9WVT4-F1
#
_entry.id   AF-A0A0F9WVT4-F1
#
_cell.length_a   1.000
_cell.length_b   1.000
_cell.length_c   1.000
_cell.angle_alpha   90.00
_cell.angle_beta   90.00
_cell.angle_gamma   90.00
#
_symmetry.space_group_name_H-M   'P 1'
#
loop_
_entity.id
_entity.type
_entity.pdbx_description
1 polymer ?
#
loop_
_entity_poly.entity_id
_entity_poly.type
_entity_poly.pdbx_seq_one_letter_code
_entity_poly.pdbx_strand_id
1 'polypeptide(L)'
;MPEVIKAWVYNPTRALFGKKSSRAARYEVTCENPSDCDLFVVEKSCLLTGSCSGCKFGTKARKDGPTQRAKSFYGWISDEQDYCKSIDRGVIALKAYNRIFKTNGYYYLPYAGMSDAIFLDGAPLRSEWVPEEAMDSEQLARLCNAQPRNVWGEVVRRYQSHEVVKFLADIKIYYPDLFALLPDDQKARVETIDYVGRKADLTTLAPGPIEISKVDWQWDGVTLSRKGDILLQPVPGEATQTITPTPGAAVTITRNDQVTDKTVLLD
;
A
#
# COMPACT_ATOMS: atom_id res chain seq x y z
N MET A 1 -7.50 7.20 -23.50
CA MET A 1 -8.74 7.72 -22.89
C MET A 1 -8.81 7.16 -21.47
N PRO A 2 -9.24 7.94 -20.46
CA PRO A 2 -9.34 7.44 -19.10
C PRO A 2 -10.29 6.24 -19.01
N GLU A 3 -9.84 5.17 -18.35
CA GLU A 3 -10.62 3.95 -18.12
C GLU A 3 -11.13 3.89 -16.69
N VAL A 4 -12.35 3.37 -16.49
CA VAL A 4 -12.85 3.06 -15.15
C VAL A 4 -12.21 1.77 -14.67
N ILE A 5 -11.49 1.82 -13.55
CA ILE A 5 -10.77 0.66 -13.00
C ILE A 5 -11.42 0.07 -11.76
N LYS A 6 -12.24 0.85 -11.06
CA LYS A 6 -12.98 0.39 -9.88
C LYS A 6 -14.20 1.25 -9.65
N ALA A 7 -15.27 0.64 -9.15
CA ALA A 7 -16.36 1.36 -8.50
C ALA A 7 -16.88 0.61 -7.28
N TRP A 8 -17.51 1.36 -6.39
CA TRP A 8 -18.24 0.79 -5.27
C TRP A 8 -19.39 1.70 -4.83
N VAL A 9 -20.36 1.09 -4.17
CA VAL A 9 -21.50 1.79 -3.58
C VAL A 9 -21.28 1.96 -2.08
N TYR A 10 -21.29 3.20 -1.62
CA TYR A 10 -21.47 3.52 -0.21
C TYR A 10 -22.95 3.37 0.15
N ASN A 11 -23.24 2.30 0.88
CA ASN A 11 -24.55 2.07 1.48
C ASN A 11 -24.55 2.53 2.94
N PRO A 12 -25.23 3.63 3.29
CA PRO A 12 -25.24 4.15 4.64
C PRO A 12 -25.97 3.23 5.64
N THR A 13 -26.74 2.22 5.22
CA THR A 13 -27.34 1.26 6.16
C THR A 13 -26.33 0.24 6.70
N ARG A 14 -25.20 0.06 5.99
CA ARG A 14 -24.11 -0.86 6.37
C ARG A 14 -22.90 -0.14 6.96
N ALA A 15 -22.91 1.19 6.98
CA ALA A 15 -21.81 2.00 7.49
C ALA A 15 -21.91 2.17 9.01
N LEU A 16 -20.78 2.02 9.71
CA LEU A 16 -20.69 2.14 11.18
C LEU A 16 -21.26 3.48 11.72
N PHE A 17 -21.12 4.56 10.95
CA PHE A 17 -21.61 5.90 11.30
C PHE A 17 -22.72 6.40 10.36
N GLY A 18 -23.41 5.50 9.67
CA GLY A 18 -24.48 5.85 8.74
C GLY A 18 -25.76 6.31 9.47
N LYS A 19 -26.31 7.47 9.08
CA LYS A 19 -27.57 7.99 9.61
C LYS A 19 -28.69 7.82 8.58
N LYS A 20 -29.95 7.84 9.01
CA LYS A 20 -31.11 7.85 8.09
C LYS A 20 -31.12 9.04 7.13
N SER A 21 -30.47 10.15 7.49
CA SER A 21 -30.27 11.33 6.65
C SER A 21 -29.07 11.22 5.71
N SER A 22 -28.19 10.23 5.89
CA SER A 22 -27.04 10.01 5.03
C SER A 22 -27.52 9.57 3.64
N ARG A 23 -26.92 10.17 2.61
CA ARG A 23 -27.13 9.78 1.21
C ARG A 23 -26.30 8.56 0.89
N ALA A 24 -26.84 7.66 0.08
CA ALA A 24 -26.03 6.70 -0.64
C ALA A 24 -25.13 7.44 -1.64
N ALA A 25 -24.05 6.80 -2.05
CA ALA A 25 -23.19 7.34 -3.10
C ALA A 25 -22.52 6.22 -3.88
N ARG A 26 -22.28 6.43 -5.17
CA ARG A 26 -21.38 5.60 -5.96
C ARG A 26 -20.06 6.35 -6.08
N TYR A 27 -18.97 5.63 -5.88
CA TYR A 27 -17.64 6.10 -6.19
C TYR A 27 -17.10 5.37 -7.40
N GLU A 28 -16.44 6.10 -8.29
CA GLU A 28 -15.75 5.56 -9.46
C GLU A 28 -14.33 6.07 -9.49
N VAL A 29 -13.39 5.17 -9.77
CA VAL A 29 -11.98 5.49 -9.96
C VAL A 29 -11.65 5.31 -11.44
N THR A 30 -11.16 6.38 -12.04
CA THR A 30 -10.67 6.41 -13.41
C THR A 30 -9.16 6.56 -13.43
N CYS A 31 -8.50 5.96 -14.42
CA CYS A 31 -7.06 6.08 -14.63
C CYS A 31 -6.77 6.25 -16.13
N GLU A 32 -5.84 7.13 -16.48
CA GLU A 32 -5.47 7.43 -17.86
C GLU A 32 -4.80 6.24 -18.56
N ASN A 33 -3.94 5.52 -17.84
CA ASN A 33 -3.22 4.36 -18.35
C ASN A 33 -2.85 3.40 -17.19
N PRO A 34 -3.77 2.49 -16.83
CA PRO A 34 -3.57 1.58 -15.71
C PRO A 34 -2.53 0.48 -15.99
N SER A 35 -2.25 0.18 -17.26
CA SER A 35 -1.22 -0.80 -17.66
C SER A 35 0.21 -0.34 -17.38
N ASP A 36 0.43 0.96 -17.18
CA ASP A 36 1.73 1.53 -16.82
C ASP A 36 1.71 2.04 -15.37
N CYS A 37 0.95 1.38 -14.48
CA CYS A 37 0.87 1.75 -13.07
C CYS A 37 1.27 0.54 -12.22
N ASP A 38 2.38 0.65 -11.50
CA ASP A 38 2.92 -0.48 -10.73
C ASP A 38 1.93 -0.98 -9.69
N LEU A 39 1.20 -0.07 -9.01
CA LEU A 39 0.15 -0.44 -8.06
C LEU A 39 -0.95 -1.29 -8.70
N PHE A 40 -1.36 -0.94 -9.92
CA PHE A 40 -2.46 -1.65 -10.59
C PHE A 40 -1.99 -2.98 -11.17
N VAL A 41 -0.84 -3.01 -11.82
CA VAL A 41 -0.31 -4.19 -12.51
C VAL A 41 0.16 -5.23 -11.51
N VAL A 42 0.96 -4.83 -10.53
CA VAL A 42 1.63 -5.74 -9.59
C VAL A 42 0.72 -6.08 -8.42
N GLU A 43 0.08 -5.09 -7.80
CA GLU A 43 -0.66 -5.29 -6.54
C GLU A 43 -2.18 -5.35 -6.71
N LYS A 44 -2.70 -5.13 -7.93
CA LYS A 44 -4.14 -4.94 -8.17
C LYS A 44 -4.74 -3.87 -7.27
N SER A 45 -4.01 -2.78 -7.03
CA SER A 45 -4.46 -1.67 -6.18
C SER A 45 -4.36 -0.31 -6.86
N CYS A 46 -4.81 0.75 -6.18
CA CYS A 46 -4.78 2.12 -6.69
C CYS A 46 -4.80 3.15 -5.55
N LEU A 47 -3.98 4.20 -5.69
CA LEU A 47 -3.89 5.37 -4.80
C LEU A 47 -5.26 5.94 -4.42
N LEU A 48 -6.17 6.03 -5.38
CA LEU A 48 -7.48 6.67 -5.23
C LEU A 48 -8.53 5.81 -4.48
N THR A 49 -8.20 4.56 -4.14
CA THR A 49 -9.07 3.74 -3.28
C THR A 49 -9.05 4.24 -1.83
N GLY A 50 -7.99 4.93 -1.42
CA GLY A 50 -7.88 5.59 -0.12
C GLY A 50 -8.78 6.83 0.04
N SER A 51 -8.84 7.35 1.27
CA SER A 51 -9.72 8.47 1.63
C SER A 51 -9.12 9.84 1.35
N CYS A 52 -7.80 9.98 1.37
CA CYS A 52 -7.11 11.28 1.37
C CYS A 52 -5.98 11.41 0.34
N SER A 53 -5.89 10.49 -0.62
CA SER A 53 -4.79 10.47 -1.59
C SER A 53 -5.25 10.96 -2.95
N GLY A 54 -4.53 11.91 -3.54
CA GLY A 54 -4.74 12.38 -4.91
C GLY A 54 -3.78 11.71 -5.89
N CYS A 55 -4.25 11.39 -7.10
CA CYS A 55 -3.41 10.88 -8.18
C CYS A 55 -3.42 11.87 -9.34
N LYS A 56 -2.25 12.13 -9.93
CA LYS A 56 -2.14 13.04 -11.09
C LYS A 56 -2.80 12.49 -12.36
N PHE A 57 -2.86 11.16 -12.51
CA PHE A 57 -3.29 10.45 -13.72
C PHE A 57 -4.64 9.75 -13.57
N GLY A 58 -5.39 10.08 -12.53
CA GLY A 58 -6.65 9.43 -12.26
C GLY A 58 -7.54 10.29 -11.40
N THR A 59 -8.85 10.02 -11.46
CA THR A 59 -9.84 10.77 -10.68
C THR A 59 -10.77 9.84 -9.95
N LYS A 60 -11.08 10.21 -8.71
CA LYS A 60 -12.15 9.60 -7.90
C LYS A 60 -13.40 10.47 -8.00
N ALA A 61 -14.38 10.02 -8.77
CA ALA A 61 -15.67 10.68 -8.89
C ALA A 61 -16.66 10.13 -7.87
N ARG A 62 -17.55 11.00 -7.39
CA ARG A 62 -18.66 10.63 -6.50
C ARG A 62 -19.98 11.03 -7.14
N LYS A 63 -20.89 10.07 -7.30
CA LYS A 63 -22.28 10.28 -7.71
C LYS A 63 -23.19 10.12 -6.49
N ASP A 64 -23.79 11.21 -6.04
CA ASP A 64 -24.71 11.17 -4.90
C ASP A 64 -26.03 10.49 -5.25
N GLY A 65 -26.45 9.60 -4.38
CA GLY A 65 -27.71 8.89 -4.44
C GLY A 65 -28.78 9.46 -3.51
N PRO A 66 -29.91 8.76 -3.36
CA PRO A 66 -30.97 9.10 -2.42
C PRO A 66 -30.56 8.88 -0.95
N THR A 67 -31.31 9.47 -0.01
CA THR A 67 -31.21 9.16 1.42
C THR A 67 -31.98 7.88 1.75
N GLN A 68 -31.70 7.27 2.90
CA GLN A 68 -32.41 6.07 3.37
C GLN A 68 -33.93 6.25 3.50
N ARG A 69 -34.40 7.49 3.60
CA ARG A 69 -35.84 7.82 3.72
C ARG A 69 -36.57 7.84 2.38
N ALA A 70 -35.85 7.97 1.26
CA ALA A 70 -36.48 8.04 -0.05
C ALA A 70 -36.96 6.65 -0.48
N LYS A 71 -38.14 6.58 -1.11
CA LYS A 71 -38.70 5.32 -1.63
C LYS A 71 -37.78 4.66 -2.67
N SER A 72 -37.02 5.44 -3.43
CA SER A 72 -36.08 4.97 -4.45
C SER A 72 -34.77 4.42 -3.88
N PHE A 73 -34.55 4.47 -2.57
CA PHE A 73 -33.25 4.15 -1.96
C PHE A 73 -32.74 2.75 -2.31
N TYR A 74 -33.56 1.73 -2.04
CA TYR A 74 -33.14 0.33 -2.26
C TYR A 74 -33.00 -0.01 -3.74
N GLY A 75 -33.88 0.51 -4.59
CA GLY A 75 -33.78 0.36 -6.05
C GLY A 75 -32.47 0.95 -6.58
N TRP A 76 -32.18 2.20 -6.20
CA TRP A 76 -30.95 2.88 -6.59
C TRP A 76 -29.69 2.13 -6.12
N ILE A 77 -29.67 1.63 -4.88
CA ILE A 77 -28.54 0.82 -4.38
C ILE A 77 -28.35 -0.44 -5.23
N SER A 78 -29.42 -1.14 -5.57
CA SER A 78 -29.35 -2.37 -6.37
C SER A 78 -28.79 -2.08 -7.77
N ASP A 79 -29.35 -1.09 -8.46
CA ASP A 79 -28.94 -0.73 -9.82
C ASP A 79 -27.46 -0.33 -9.88
N GLU A 80 -27.01 0.50 -8.92
CA GLU A 80 -25.61 0.94 -8.87
C GLU A 80 -24.65 -0.17 -8.41
N GLN A 81 -25.11 -1.13 -7.59
CA GLN A 81 -24.33 -2.31 -7.25
C GLN A 81 -24.11 -3.22 -8.46
N ASP A 82 -25.13 -3.43 -9.29
CA ASP A 82 -25.01 -4.24 -10.49
C ASP A 82 -24.13 -3.56 -11.53
N TYR A 83 -24.24 -2.24 -11.67
CA TYR A 83 -23.28 -1.45 -12.44
C TYR A 83 -21.85 -1.62 -11.91
N CYS A 84 -21.61 -1.49 -10.59
CA CYS A 84 -20.27 -1.62 -10.03
C CYS A 84 -19.65 -3.02 -10.27
N LYS A 85 -20.46 -4.09 -10.22
CA LYS A 85 -20.00 -5.45 -10.54
C LYS A 85 -19.57 -5.58 -12.00
N SER A 86 -20.26 -4.90 -12.93
CA SER A 86 -19.94 -4.96 -14.36
C SER A 86 -18.58 -4.34 -14.72
N ILE A 87 -18.02 -3.50 -13.85
CA ILE A 87 -16.76 -2.78 -14.05
C ILE A 87 -15.66 -3.17 -13.06
N ASP A 88 -15.90 -4.19 -12.22
CA ASP A 88 -14.92 -4.58 -11.20
C ASP A 88 -13.73 -5.30 -11.85
N ARG A 89 -12.58 -4.63 -11.86
CA ARG A 89 -11.31 -5.20 -12.34
C ARG A 89 -10.52 -5.90 -11.22
N GLY A 90 -11.18 -6.19 -10.09
CA GLY A 90 -10.55 -6.84 -8.95
C GLY A 90 -9.63 -5.91 -8.15
N VAL A 91 -9.78 -4.59 -8.30
CA VAL A 91 -8.95 -3.63 -7.57
C VAL A 91 -9.27 -3.70 -6.08
N ILE A 92 -8.25 -3.95 -5.25
CA ILE A 92 -8.35 -4.04 -3.80
C ILE A 92 -8.03 -2.69 -3.15
N ALA A 93 -8.55 -2.49 -1.94
CA ALA A 93 -8.24 -1.31 -1.12
C ALA A 93 -6.73 -1.24 -0.85
N LEU A 94 -6.16 -0.07 -1.08
CA LEU A 94 -4.73 0.16 -1.01
C LEU A 94 -4.18 0.06 0.42
N LYS A 95 -3.15 -0.77 0.55
CA LYS A 95 -2.21 -0.75 1.69
C LYS A 95 -0.94 0.04 1.34
N ALA A 96 -0.55 0.07 0.07
CA ALA A 96 0.68 0.68 -0.43
C ALA A 96 0.69 2.22 -0.61
N TYR A 97 -0.20 2.98 0.04
CA TYR A 97 -0.12 4.46 0.01
C TYR A 97 1.14 5.00 0.69
N ASN A 98 1.91 4.11 1.31
CA ASN A 98 3.07 4.38 2.13
C ASN A 98 4.41 4.13 1.42
N ARG A 99 4.45 3.72 0.15
CA ARG A 99 5.70 3.41 -0.58
C ARG A 99 5.78 4.07 -1.96
N ILE A 100 7.00 4.26 -2.45
CA ILE A 100 7.26 4.71 -3.81
C ILE A 100 6.65 3.75 -4.84
N PHE A 101 6.04 4.33 -5.88
CA PHE A 101 5.63 3.58 -7.07
C PHE A 101 5.79 4.42 -8.35
N LYS A 102 5.94 3.76 -9.50
CA LYS A 102 5.99 4.38 -10.83
C LYS A 102 4.63 4.32 -11.50
N THR A 103 4.27 5.41 -12.18
CA THR A 103 3.15 5.43 -13.12
C THR A 103 3.29 6.52 -14.17
N ASN A 104 3.02 6.19 -15.43
CA ASN A 104 2.92 7.16 -16.54
C ASN A 104 4.15 8.06 -16.69
N GLY A 105 5.35 7.49 -16.52
CA GLY A 105 6.62 8.23 -16.58
C GLY A 105 6.93 9.10 -15.36
N TYR A 106 6.28 8.86 -14.22
CA TYR A 106 6.55 9.55 -12.96
C TYR A 106 6.71 8.57 -11.80
N TYR A 107 7.54 8.94 -10.84
CA TYR A 107 7.56 8.35 -9.50
C TYR A 107 6.67 9.15 -8.55
N TYR A 108 5.89 8.44 -7.73
CA TYR A 108 5.19 9.00 -6.60
C TYR A 108 5.97 8.72 -5.31
N LEU A 109 6.19 9.75 -4.48
CA LEU A 109 6.97 9.67 -3.24
C LEU A 109 6.11 10.02 -2.01
N PRO A 110 5.55 9.03 -1.30
CA PRO A 110 4.69 9.26 -0.13
C PRO A 110 5.46 9.43 1.19
N TYR A 111 6.57 10.16 1.17
CA TYR A 111 7.44 10.32 2.34
C TYR A 111 7.35 11.74 2.88
N ALA A 112 7.07 11.87 4.17
CA ALA A 112 6.89 13.17 4.80
C ALA A 112 8.20 13.97 4.75
N GLY A 113 8.17 15.21 4.27
CA GLY A 113 9.36 16.06 4.18
C GLY A 113 10.18 15.92 2.90
N MET A 114 9.81 15.01 1.99
CA MET A 114 10.38 15.01 0.64
C MET A 114 9.78 16.09 -0.26
N SER A 115 8.54 16.50 0.00
CA SER A 115 7.86 17.55 -0.75
C SER A 115 7.50 18.76 0.13
N ASP A 116 7.34 19.91 -0.50
CA ASP A 116 6.98 21.19 0.12
C ASP A 116 5.59 21.24 0.78
N ALA A 117 4.81 20.16 0.75
CA ALA A 117 3.39 20.20 1.14
C ALA A 117 3.12 20.73 2.56
N ILE A 118 4.11 20.69 3.46
CA ILE A 118 3.96 21.06 4.89
C ILE A 118 5.13 21.93 5.41
N PHE A 119 6.11 22.31 4.57
CA PHE A 119 7.38 22.90 5.04
C PHE A 119 7.64 24.30 4.46
N LEU A 120 8.23 25.19 5.27
CA LEU A 120 8.49 26.58 4.89
C LEU A 120 9.69 26.73 3.95
N ASP A 121 10.74 25.92 4.16
CA ASP A 121 11.96 25.89 3.36
C ASP A 121 12.72 24.57 3.58
N GLY A 122 13.58 24.19 2.63
CA GLY A 122 14.50 23.05 2.75
C GLY A 122 13.94 21.68 2.34
N ALA A 123 12.73 21.59 1.77
CA ALA A 123 12.28 20.35 1.16
C ALA A 123 13.04 20.11 -0.17
N PRO A 124 13.39 18.86 -0.50
CA PRO A 124 14.13 18.56 -1.73
C PRO A 124 13.27 18.68 -2.99
N LEU A 125 11.94 18.57 -2.88
CA LEU A 125 11.00 18.60 -4.00
C LEU A 125 9.86 19.59 -3.79
N ARG A 126 9.35 20.11 -4.91
CA ARG A 126 8.12 20.91 -4.96
C ARG A 126 6.84 20.07 -4.97
N SER A 127 6.94 18.78 -5.32
CA SER A 127 5.82 17.86 -5.45
C SER A 127 6.25 16.44 -5.09
N GLU A 128 5.30 15.62 -4.64
CA GLU A 128 5.49 14.17 -4.44
C GLU A 128 5.57 13.41 -5.78
N TRP A 129 5.22 14.06 -6.90
CA TRP A 129 5.30 13.49 -8.24
C TRP A 129 6.57 13.96 -8.95
N VAL A 130 7.51 13.05 -9.19
CA VAL A 130 8.80 13.34 -9.83
C VAL A 130 8.82 12.68 -11.20
N PRO A 131 9.10 13.41 -12.30
CA PRO A 131 9.30 12.80 -13.61
C PRO A 131 10.40 11.74 -13.55
N GLU A 132 10.25 10.64 -14.28
CA GLU A 132 11.24 9.55 -14.31
C GLU A 132 12.61 10.05 -14.75
N GLU A 133 12.65 10.90 -15.78
CA GLU A 133 13.87 11.51 -16.31
C GLU A 133 14.58 12.44 -15.32
N ALA A 134 13.88 12.91 -14.28
CA ALA A 134 14.43 13.76 -13.23
C ALA A 134 14.92 12.96 -12.02
N MET A 135 14.68 11.64 -11.97
CA MET A 135 15.12 10.78 -10.88
C MET A 135 16.54 10.25 -11.11
N ASP A 136 17.49 11.18 -11.18
CA ASP A 136 18.92 10.88 -11.38
C ASP A 136 19.72 10.89 -10.06
N SER A 137 21.03 10.66 -10.16
CA SER A 137 21.93 10.65 -8.99
C SER A 137 21.95 11.97 -8.23
N GLU A 138 21.79 13.12 -8.91
CA GLU A 138 21.78 14.42 -8.25
C GLU A 138 20.49 14.59 -7.44
N GLN A 139 19.34 14.27 -8.03
CA GLN A 139 18.06 14.35 -7.36
C GLN A 139 17.96 13.37 -6.19
N LEU A 140 18.48 12.16 -6.33
CA LEU A 140 18.59 11.17 -5.25
C LEU A 140 19.48 11.69 -4.11
N ALA A 141 20.62 12.30 -4.42
CA ALA A 141 21.50 12.89 -3.40
C ALA A 141 20.81 14.06 -2.67
N ARG A 142 20.04 14.89 -3.40
CA ARG A 142 19.24 15.97 -2.79
C ARG A 142 18.19 15.43 -1.84
N LEU A 143 17.48 14.37 -2.22
CA LEU A 143 16.52 13.69 -1.34
C LEU A 143 17.21 13.17 -0.08
N CYS A 144 18.29 12.42 -0.22
CA CYS A 144 18.95 11.76 0.91
C CYS A 144 19.60 12.74 1.90
N ASN A 145 20.04 13.91 1.44
CA ASN A 145 20.76 14.89 2.26
C ASN A 145 19.91 16.07 2.74
N ALA A 146 18.66 16.18 2.30
CA ALA A 146 17.79 17.29 2.69
C ALA A 146 17.55 17.36 4.20
N GLN A 147 17.34 18.57 4.69
CA GLN A 147 17.01 18.86 6.08
C GLN A 147 15.78 19.77 6.13
N PRO A 148 14.59 19.21 5.83
CA PRO A 148 13.36 19.99 5.80
C PRO A 148 13.09 20.60 7.18
N ARG A 149 12.56 21.84 7.18
CA ARG A 149 12.24 22.59 8.39
C ARG A 149 10.74 22.77 8.55
N ASN A 150 10.22 22.45 9.74
CA ASN A 150 8.81 22.62 10.08
C ASN A 150 8.36 24.10 10.04
N VAL A 151 7.07 24.35 10.23
CA VAL A 151 6.49 25.70 10.23
C VAL A 151 7.04 26.63 11.34
N TRP A 152 7.81 26.10 12.28
CA TRP A 152 8.51 26.84 13.34
C TRP A 152 10.01 27.02 13.05
N GLY A 153 10.49 26.58 11.88
CA GLY A 153 11.90 26.71 11.45
C GLY A 153 12.85 25.64 12.01
N GLU A 154 12.33 24.63 12.72
CA GLU A 154 13.13 23.56 13.31
C GLU A 154 13.36 22.43 12.31
N VAL A 155 14.57 21.85 12.33
CA VAL A 155 14.92 20.71 11.48
C VAL A 155 14.13 19.47 11.88
N VAL A 156 13.46 18.86 10.90
CA VAL A 156 12.67 17.63 11.08
C VAL A 156 13.61 16.43 11.16
N ARG A 157 14.13 16.15 12.36
CA ARG A 157 15.07 15.02 12.57
C ARG A 157 14.52 13.67 12.11
N ARG A 158 13.20 13.48 12.19
CA ARG A 158 12.51 12.26 11.75
C ARG A 158 12.68 11.98 10.26
N TYR A 159 12.89 13.02 9.44
CA TYR A 159 13.14 12.88 8.01
C TYR A 159 14.33 11.96 7.74
N GLN A 160 15.48 12.30 8.33
CA GLN A 160 16.72 11.55 8.13
C GLN A 160 16.67 10.15 8.77
N SER A 161 16.07 10.02 9.95
CA SER A 161 16.08 8.74 10.68
C SER A 161 14.99 7.75 10.26
N HIS A 162 13.90 8.21 9.64
CA HIS A 162 12.77 7.35 9.26
C HIS A 162 12.44 7.45 7.77
N GLU A 163 12.17 8.65 7.27
CA GLU A 163 11.62 8.84 5.92
C GLU A 163 12.66 8.50 4.83
N VAL A 164 13.90 8.98 4.98
CA VAL A 164 15.01 8.63 4.07
C VAL A 164 15.33 7.14 4.14
N VAL A 165 15.39 6.56 5.34
CA VAL A 165 15.67 5.12 5.50
C VAL A 165 14.58 4.27 4.83
N LYS A 166 13.31 4.66 4.99
CA LYS A 166 12.18 4.00 4.34
C LYS A 166 12.22 4.14 2.82
N PHE A 167 12.49 5.34 2.31
CA PHE A 167 12.67 5.57 0.88
C PHE A 167 13.79 4.70 0.30
N LEU A 168 14.96 4.67 0.94
CA LEU A 168 16.10 3.85 0.55
C LEU A 168 15.74 2.35 0.56
N ALA A 169 14.98 1.90 1.56
CA ALA A 169 14.47 0.53 1.63
C ALA A 169 13.56 0.21 0.44
N ASP A 170 12.61 1.10 0.15
CA ASP A 170 11.63 0.87 -0.89
C ASP A 170 12.27 0.89 -2.29
N ILE A 171 13.18 1.83 -2.59
CA ILE A 171 13.86 1.81 -3.90
C ILE A 171 14.81 0.60 -4.03
N LYS A 172 15.43 0.12 -2.94
CA LYS A 172 16.24 -1.10 -2.97
C LYS A 172 15.40 -2.33 -3.39
N ILE A 173 14.16 -2.40 -2.93
CA ILE A 173 13.25 -3.51 -3.21
C ILE A 173 12.58 -3.34 -4.59
N TYR A 174 12.01 -2.17 -4.86
CA TYR A 174 11.10 -1.98 -6.00
C TYR A 174 11.77 -1.33 -7.22
N TYR A 175 12.87 -0.60 -7.04
CA TYR A 175 13.57 0.13 -8.12
C TYR A 175 15.10 -0.02 -7.98
N PRO A 176 15.63 -1.25 -8.08
CA PRO A 176 17.05 -1.52 -7.84
C PRO A 176 17.97 -0.71 -8.75
N ASP A 177 17.52 -0.33 -9.95
CA ASP A 177 18.25 0.54 -10.86
C ASP A 177 18.46 1.95 -10.27
N LEU A 178 17.45 2.54 -9.62
CA LEU A 178 17.60 3.80 -8.89
C LEU A 178 18.51 3.62 -7.67
N PHE A 179 18.38 2.51 -6.96
CA PHE A 179 19.24 2.22 -5.82
C PHE A 179 20.72 2.10 -6.22
N ALA A 180 21.01 1.57 -7.41
CA ALA A 180 22.37 1.44 -7.92
C ALA A 180 23.06 2.80 -8.14
N LEU A 181 22.29 3.86 -8.45
CA LEU A 181 22.80 5.23 -8.65
C LEU A 181 23.27 5.91 -7.35
N LEU A 182 22.90 5.37 -6.18
CA LEU A 182 23.29 5.95 -4.90
C LEU A 182 24.76 5.69 -4.56
N PRO A 183 25.41 6.63 -3.85
CA PRO A 183 26.75 6.40 -3.31
C PRO A 183 26.71 5.37 -2.16
N ASP A 184 27.85 4.72 -1.90
CA ASP A 184 27.93 3.58 -0.98
C ASP A 184 27.58 3.95 0.47
N ASP A 185 27.83 5.19 0.91
CA ASP A 185 27.44 5.66 2.24
C ASP A 185 25.92 5.67 2.43
N GLN A 186 25.14 6.00 1.40
CA GLN A 186 23.68 5.94 1.44
C GLN A 186 23.18 4.50 1.37
N LYS A 187 23.82 3.66 0.54
CA LYS A 187 23.49 2.23 0.47
C LYS A 187 23.71 1.53 1.82
N ALA A 188 24.80 1.87 2.52
CA ALA A 188 25.12 1.32 3.83
C ALA A 188 24.05 1.63 4.91
N ARG A 189 23.31 2.75 4.79
CA ARG A 189 22.20 3.10 5.70
C ARG A 189 21.08 2.06 5.69
N VAL A 190 21.04 1.22 4.66
CA VAL A 190 20.00 0.20 4.45
C VAL A 190 20.54 -1.22 4.24
N GLU A 191 21.84 -1.43 4.42
CA GLU A 191 22.41 -2.79 4.47
C GLU A 191 21.96 -3.56 5.71
N THR A 192 21.62 -2.84 6.79
CA THR A 192 21.13 -3.38 8.06
C THR A 192 19.66 -3.02 8.31
N ILE A 193 18.81 -2.89 7.26
CA ILE A 193 17.37 -2.71 7.50
C ILE A 193 16.87 -3.92 8.27
N ASP A 194 16.45 -3.64 9.49
CA ASP A 194 15.67 -4.56 10.27
C ASP A 194 14.20 -4.44 9.87
N TYR A 195 13.71 -5.44 9.15
CA TYR A 195 12.31 -5.62 8.80
C TYR A 195 11.51 -6.25 9.93
N VAL A 196 12.15 -6.64 11.05
CA VAL A 196 11.44 -7.21 12.21
C VAL A 196 10.37 -6.24 12.71
N GLY A 197 9.17 -6.76 12.91
CA GLY A 197 7.99 -6.00 13.32
C GLY A 197 7.16 -5.42 12.16
N ARG A 198 7.68 -5.40 10.93
CA ARG A 198 6.92 -4.99 9.74
C ARG A 198 5.92 -6.07 9.31
N LYS A 199 4.87 -5.66 8.59
CA LYS A 199 3.89 -6.61 8.04
C LYS A 199 4.23 -6.92 6.58
N ALA A 200 4.17 -8.19 6.22
CA ALA A 200 4.40 -8.66 4.86
C ALA A 200 3.35 -9.67 4.43
N ASP A 201 3.20 -9.82 3.12
CA ASP A 201 2.40 -10.88 2.53
C ASP A 201 3.14 -12.22 2.66
N LEU A 202 2.58 -13.13 3.44
CA LEU A 202 3.15 -14.47 3.67
C LEU A 202 3.45 -15.21 2.36
N THR A 203 2.64 -15.01 1.33
CA THR A 203 2.81 -15.67 0.02
C THR A 203 4.07 -15.23 -0.73
N THR A 204 4.75 -14.19 -0.24
CA THR A 204 5.94 -13.57 -0.85
C THR A 204 7.19 -13.64 0.04
N LEU A 205 7.08 -14.26 1.22
CA LEU A 205 8.21 -14.49 2.13
C LEU A 205 8.97 -15.76 1.79
N ALA A 206 10.26 -15.80 2.16
CA ALA A 206 11.08 -17.00 2.08
C ALA A 206 10.48 -18.14 2.91
N PRO A 207 10.56 -19.40 2.43
CA PRO A 207 10.22 -20.57 3.24
C PRO A 207 11.01 -20.61 4.57
N GLY A 208 10.35 -21.02 5.64
CA GLY A 208 10.97 -21.11 6.96
C GLY A 208 9.97 -21.01 8.11
N PRO A 209 10.47 -20.95 9.35
CA PRO A 209 9.61 -20.79 10.52
C PRO A 209 9.02 -19.37 10.58
N ILE A 210 7.71 -19.28 10.80
CA ILE A 210 6.93 -18.05 10.94
C ILE A 210 6.20 -18.09 12.28
N GLU A 211 6.28 -17.01 13.06
CA GLU A 211 5.50 -16.89 14.31
C GLU A 211 4.17 -16.19 14.02
N ILE A 212 3.05 -16.84 14.35
CA ILE A 212 1.71 -16.25 14.26
C ILE A 212 1.04 -16.39 15.62
N SER A 213 0.70 -15.26 16.25
CA SER A 213 0.06 -15.22 17.57
C SER A 213 0.85 -16.00 18.64
N LYS A 214 2.19 -15.86 18.65
CA LYS A 214 3.12 -16.57 19.56
C LYS A 214 3.17 -18.08 19.38
N VAL A 215 2.80 -18.55 18.20
CA VAL A 215 2.83 -19.95 17.82
C VAL A 215 3.70 -20.10 16.59
N ASP A 216 4.63 -21.05 16.64
CA ASP A 216 5.50 -21.37 15.51
C ASP A 216 4.76 -22.21 14.46
N TRP A 217 4.88 -21.76 13.22
CA TRP A 217 4.39 -22.44 12.03
C TRP A 217 5.54 -22.65 11.05
N GLN A 218 5.47 -23.72 10.27
CA GLN A 218 6.39 -23.98 9.18
C GLN A 218 5.78 -23.52 7.86
N TRP A 219 6.41 -22.56 7.22
CA TRP A 219 6.08 -22.12 5.86
C TRP A 219 7.00 -22.81 4.86
N ASP A 220 6.43 -23.47 3.85
CA ASP A 220 7.19 -24.14 2.78
C ASP A 220 7.22 -23.33 1.46
N GLY A 221 6.57 -22.16 1.42
CA GLY A 221 6.40 -21.35 0.21
C GLY A 221 5.01 -21.48 -0.44
N VAL A 222 4.19 -22.45 -0.02
CA VAL A 222 2.84 -22.71 -0.55
C VAL A 222 1.83 -22.92 0.56
N THR A 223 2.20 -23.68 1.59
CA THR A 223 1.36 -24.03 2.73
C THR A 223 2.03 -23.70 4.05
N LEU A 224 1.20 -23.26 4.99
CA LEU A 224 1.59 -23.02 6.36
C LEU A 224 1.13 -24.22 7.19
N SER A 225 2.07 -24.91 7.85
CA SER A 225 1.80 -26.14 8.57
C SER A 225 2.25 -26.08 10.03
N ARG A 226 1.52 -26.76 10.90
CA ARG A 226 1.87 -26.93 12.31
C ARG A 226 1.36 -28.26 12.82
N LYS A 227 2.18 -28.94 13.62
CA LYS A 227 1.75 -30.08 14.44
C LYS A 227 1.21 -29.59 15.78
N GLY A 228 0.12 -30.20 16.23
CA GLY A 228 -0.42 -29.96 17.57
C GLY A 228 -1.94 -30.00 17.59
N ASP A 229 -2.45 -29.91 18.82
CA ASP A 229 -3.89 -30.05 19.09
C ASP A 229 -4.71 -29.06 18.28
N ILE A 230 -5.79 -29.56 17.71
CA ILE A 230 -6.84 -28.74 17.10
C ILE A 230 -7.90 -28.43 18.15
N LEU A 231 -8.41 -27.19 18.13
CA LEU A 231 -9.55 -26.84 18.95
C LEU A 231 -10.73 -27.76 18.57
N LEU A 232 -11.31 -28.45 19.56
CA LEU A 232 -12.37 -29.46 19.39
C LEU A 232 -11.94 -30.71 18.61
N GLN A 233 -10.84 -31.34 19.03
CA GLN A 233 -10.42 -32.60 18.44
C GLN A 233 -11.46 -33.71 18.69
N PRO A 234 -12.02 -34.34 17.63
CA PRO A 234 -13.14 -35.27 17.76
C PRO A 234 -12.74 -36.62 18.36
N VAL A 235 -11.47 -37.02 18.21
CA VAL A 235 -10.90 -38.26 18.74
C VAL A 235 -9.45 -38.05 19.18
N PRO A 236 -8.94 -38.75 20.20
CA PRO A 236 -7.52 -38.66 20.59
C PRO A 236 -6.58 -39.07 19.45
N GLY A 237 -5.48 -38.33 19.27
CA GLY A 237 -4.47 -38.61 18.23
C GLY A 237 -3.60 -37.40 17.90
N GLU A 238 -2.57 -37.59 17.07
CA GLU A 238 -1.79 -36.46 16.53
C GLU A 238 -2.56 -35.75 15.42
N ALA A 239 -2.53 -34.40 15.43
CA ALA A 239 -3.15 -33.59 14.40
C ALA A 239 -2.11 -32.66 13.74
N THR A 240 -2.29 -32.43 12.43
CA THR A 240 -1.53 -31.44 11.67
C THR A 240 -2.50 -30.44 11.05
N GLN A 241 -2.30 -29.17 11.32
CA GLN A 241 -3.05 -28.07 10.73
C GLN A 241 -2.29 -27.59 9.50
N THR A 242 -3.00 -27.46 8.37
CA THR A 242 -2.44 -26.92 7.13
C THR A 242 -3.33 -25.80 6.63
N ILE A 243 -2.74 -24.67 6.28
CA ILE A 243 -3.41 -23.49 5.74
C ILE A 243 -2.75 -23.16 4.41
N THR A 244 -3.57 -22.94 3.38
CA THR A 244 -3.11 -22.37 2.11
C THR A 244 -3.48 -20.88 2.10
N PRO A 245 -2.54 -19.98 2.40
CA PRO A 245 -2.81 -18.55 2.44
C PRO A 245 -3.15 -18.02 1.04
N THR A 246 -3.94 -16.95 1.01
CA THR A 246 -4.23 -16.19 -0.22
C THR A 246 -3.33 -14.96 -0.30
N PRO A 247 -3.06 -14.43 -1.51
CA PRO A 247 -2.31 -13.18 -1.66
C PRO A 247 -2.92 -12.06 -0.79
N GLY A 248 -2.05 -11.32 -0.10
CA GLY A 248 -2.40 -10.28 0.87
C GLY A 248 -2.55 -10.76 2.32
N ALA A 249 -2.29 -12.05 2.59
CA ALA A 249 -2.30 -12.64 3.94
C ALA A 249 -1.15 -12.07 4.77
N ALA A 250 -1.49 -11.16 5.70
CA ALA A 250 -0.49 -10.42 6.46
C ALA A 250 0.08 -11.23 7.63
N VAL A 251 1.41 -11.29 7.71
CA VAL A 251 2.16 -11.78 8.87
C VAL A 251 3.20 -10.74 9.30
N THR A 252 3.59 -10.79 10.57
CA THR A 252 4.68 -9.94 11.08
C THR A 252 6.01 -10.63 10.80
N ILE A 253 6.95 -9.90 10.22
CA ILE A 253 8.33 -10.37 10.04
C ILE A 253 8.98 -10.46 11.42
N THR A 254 9.54 -11.61 11.75
CA THR A 254 10.26 -11.87 13.00
C THR A 254 11.75 -12.04 12.81
N ARG A 255 12.20 -12.26 11.56
CA ARG A 255 13.61 -12.35 11.19
C ARG A 255 13.82 -11.80 9.79
N ASN A 256 14.95 -11.12 9.56
CA ASN A 256 15.25 -10.53 8.25
C ASN A 256 15.49 -11.55 7.14
N ASP A 257 15.89 -12.77 7.48
CA ASP A 257 16.05 -13.87 6.52
C ASP A 257 14.73 -14.32 5.86
N GLN A 258 13.58 -13.91 6.42
CA GLN A 258 12.26 -14.12 5.82
C GLN A 258 12.04 -13.25 4.58
N VAL A 259 12.77 -12.14 4.45
CA VAL A 259 12.57 -11.14 3.40
C VAL A 259 13.44 -11.47 2.18
N THR A 260 12.79 -11.50 1.02
CA THR A 260 13.42 -11.72 -0.29
C THR A 260 13.19 -10.52 -1.19
N ASP A 261 13.81 -10.54 -2.37
CA ASP A 261 13.57 -9.60 -3.47
C ASP A 261 12.10 -9.56 -3.94
N LYS A 262 11.34 -10.63 -3.69
CA LYS A 262 9.93 -10.74 -4.06
C LYS A 262 8.97 -10.33 -2.96
N THR A 263 9.46 -10.02 -1.77
CA THR A 263 8.62 -9.77 -0.60
C THR A 263 7.80 -8.50 -0.75
N VAL A 264 6.49 -8.65 -0.61
CA VAL A 264 5.52 -7.55 -0.62
C VAL A 264 5.22 -7.16 0.83
N LEU A 265 5.65 -5.96 1.21
CA LEU A 265 5.35 -5.36 2.51
C LEU A 265 3.94 -4.77 2.47
N LEU A 266 3.18 -4.96 3.56
CA LEU A 266 1.74 -4.63 3.65
C LEU A 266 1.46 -3.47 4.63
N ASP A 267 2.50 -2.80 5.12
CA ASP A 267 2.45 -1.71 6.10
C ASP A 267 2.64 -0.30 5.49
#